data_AF-D2QV09-F1
#
_entry.id   AF-D2QV09-F1
#
_cell.length_a   1.000
_cell.length_b   1.000
_cell.length_c   1.000
_cell.angle_alpha   90.00
_cell.angle_beta   90.00
_cell.angle_gamma   90.00
#
_symmetry.space_group_name_H-M   'P 1'
#
loop_
_entity.id
_entity.type
_entity.pdbx_description
1 polymer ?
#
loop_
_entity_poly.entity_id
_entity_poly.type
_entity_poly.pdbx_seq_one_letter_code
_entity_poly.pdbx_strand_id
1 'polypeptide(L)' 'MIYQLEIDDRDETGKAVLAFIRQMATTNKAIKPPVALNHPELTERPFGTMKGSFKLAPDFNEPLDELKDYM' A
#
# COMPACT_ATOMS: atom_id res chain seq x y z
N MET A 1 -1.98 -20.20 9.07
CA MET A 1 -1.09 -21.38 9.05
C MET A 1 0.31 -20.87 8.73
N ILE A 2 1.25 -20.96 9.67
CA ILE A 2 2.63 -20.49 9.47
C ILE A 2 3.46 -21.74 9.11
N TYR A 3 4.07 -21.74 7.93
CA TYR A 3 4.97 -22.81 7.52
C TYR A 3 6.31 -22.63 8.23
N GLN A 4 6.70 -23.59 9.05
CA GLN A 4 8.06 -23.64 9.61
C GLN A 4 8.98 -24.22 8.53
N LEU A 5 9.88 -23.38 8.03
CA LEU A 5 10.92 -23.81 7.09
C LEU A 5 12.12 -24.31 7.90
N GLU A 6 12.39 -25.61 7.84
CA GLU A 6 13.62 -26.18 8.39
C GLU A 6 14.75 -25.99 7.37
N ILE A 7 15.76 -25.19 7.72
CA ILE A 7 16.95 -24.98 6.89
C ILE A 7 18.01 -25.98 7.37
N ASP A 8 18.56 -26.80 6.47
CA ASP A 8 19.67 -27.71 6.79
C ASP A 8 21.00 -26.95 6.72
N ASP A 9 21.62 -26.72 7.89
CA ASP A 9 22.87 -25.97 8.05
C ASP A 9 24.10 -26.69 7.47
N ARG A 10 23.96 -27.93 7.00
CA ARG A 10 25.04 -28.71 6.38
C ARG A 10 25.19 -28.46 4.88
N ASP A 11 24.15 -27.95 4.22
CA ASP A 11 24.19 -27.56 2.81
C ASP A 11 24.75 -26.13 2.65
N GLU A 12 25.58 -25.93 1.63
CA GLU A 12 26.17 -24.61 1.33
C GLU A 12 25.09 -23.57 0.97
N THR A 13 24.01 -24.01 0.32
CA THR A 13 22.85 -23.16 0.04
C THR A 13 22.12 -22.76 1.32
N GLY A 14 21.95 -23.71 2.26
CA GLY A 14 21.32 -23.47 3.57
C GLY A 14 22.10 -22.44 4.40
N LYS A 15 23.43 -22.54 4.40
CA LYS A 15 24.32 -21.57 5.08
C LYS A 15 24.19 -20.16 4.48
N ALA A 16 24.11 -20.03 3.16
CA ALA A 16 23.93 -18.73 2.50
C ALA A 16 22.59 -18.08 2.87
N VAL A 17 21.51 -18.87 2.90
CA VAL A 17 20.17 -18.41 3.31
C VAL A 17 20.18 -17.96 4.78
N LEU A 18 20.82 -18.72 5.67
CA LEU A 18 20.96 -18.34 7.08
C LEU A 18 21.78 -17.06 7.28
N ALA A 19 22.87 -16.90 6.54
CA ALA A 19 23.69 -15.70 6.59
C ALA A 19 22.88 -14.46 6.16
N PHE A 20 22.09 -14.59 5.09
CA PHE A 20 21.20 -13.53 4.63
C PHE A 20 20.11 -13.17 5.66
N ILE A 21 19.45 -14.18 6.24
CA ILE A 21 18.43 -13.96 7.28
C ILE A 21 19.03 -13.25 8.49
N ARG A 22 20.23 -13.66 8.93
CA ARG A 22 20.93 -13.01 10.06
C ARG A 22 21.28 -11.56 9.75
N GLN A 23 21.76 -11.27 8.54
CA GLN A 23 22.09 -9.91 8.09
C GLN A 23 20.84 -9.01 8.02
N MET A 24 19.71 -9.55 7.54
CA MET A 24 18.44 -8.81 7.53
C MET A 24 17.93 -8.55 8.95
N ALA A 25 18.04 -9.52 9.86
CA ALA A 25 17.62 -9.37 11.25
C ALA A 25 18.44 -8.32 12.00
N THR A 26 19.77 -8.25 11.78
CA THR A 26 20.61 -7.19 12.36
C THR A 26 20.31 -5.83 11.77
N THR A 27 20.07 -5.74 10.46
CA THR A 27 19.71 -4.48 9.79
C THR A 27 18.34 -3.98 10.27
N ASN A 28 17.35 -4.86 10.36
CA ASN A 28 16.01 -4.53 10.87
C ASN A 28 16.01 -4.16 12.36
N LYS A 29 16.90 -4.74 13.18
CA LYS A 29 17.12 -4.30 14.57
C LYS A 29 17.68 -2.87 14.66
N ALA A 30 18.42 -2.41 13.64
CA ALA A 30 18.99 -1.07 13.58
C ALA A 30 18.00 -0.02 13.02
N ILE A 31 16.93 -0.46 12.36
CA ILE A 31 15.82 0.42 11.97
C ILE A 31 15.04 0.69 13.26
N LYS A 32 15.26 1.88 13.83
CA LYS A 32 14.44 2.45 14.89
C LYS A 32 12.97 2.12 14.59
N PRO A 33 12.18 1.60 15.56
CA PRO A 33 10.77 1.32 15.31
C PRO A 33 10.16 2.57 14.66
N PRO A 34 9.28 2.42 13.65
CA PRO A 34 8.65 3.56 13.02
C PRO A 34 8.11 4.43 14.14
N VAL A 35 8.66 5.64 14.26
CA VAL A 35 8.18 6.60 15.26
C VAL A 35 6.71 6.73 14.94
N ALA A 36 5.84 6.33 15.87
CA ALA A 36 4.43 6.59 15.75
C ALA A 36 4.33 8.08 15.44
N LEU A 37 3.94 8.41 14.21
CA LEU A 37 3.56 9.78 13.89
C LEU A 37 2.49 10.06 14.92
N ASN A 38 2.75 10.97 15.86
CA ASN A 38 1.70 11.59 16.64
C ASN A 38 0.79 12.17 15.57
N HIS A 39 -0.24 11.42 15.20
CA HIS A 39 -1.33 11.94 14.42
C HIS A 39 -1.95 12.95 15.36
N PRO A 40 -1.76 14.28 15.19
CA PRO A 40 -2.73 15.17 15.79
C PRO A 40 -4.07 14.61 15.29
N GLU A 41 -5.00 14.31 16.21
CA GLU A 41 -6.36 13.98 15.82
C GLU A 41 -6.78 15.06 14.83
N LEU A 42 -6.78 14.72 13.54
CA LEU A 42 -7.12 15.65 12.49
C LEU A 42 -8.60 15.86 12.71
N THR A 43 -8.96 16.97 13.35
CA THR A 43 -10.34 17.38 13.47
C THR A 43 -10.93 17.36 12.07
N GLU A 44 -11.92 16.48 11.87
CA GLU A 44 -12.59 16.36 10.59
C GLU A 44 -13.07 17.76 10.20
N ARG A 45 -12.57 18.27 9.08
CA ARG A 45 -13.08 19.54 8.56
C ARG A 45 -14.54 19.31 8.26
N PRO A 46 -15.46 20.16 8.75
CA PRO A 46 -16.87 20.01 8.39
C PRO A 46 -16.95 20.09 6.87
N PHE A 47 -17.40 19.00 6.23
CA PHE A 47 -17.71 19.03 4.81
C PHE A 47 -18.81 20.08 4.62
N GLY A 48 -18.45 21.21 4.02
CA GLY A 48 -19.43 22.20 3.59
C GLY A 48 -20.37 21.53 2.60
N THR A 49 -21.68 21.66 2.81
CA THR A 49 -22.64 21.30 1.77
C THR A 49 -22.54 22.36 0.68
N MET A 50 -21.84 22.05 -0.41
CA MET A 50 -21.83 22.91 -1.58
C MET A 50 -23.25 22.94 -2.15
N LYS A 51 -24.01 23.99 -1.83
CA LYS A 51 -25.29 24.27 -2.47
C LYS A 51 -25.01 24.97 -3.79
N GLY A 52 -25.27 24.29 -4.90
CA GLY A 52 -25.15 24.86 -6.23
C GLY A 52 -25.71 23.91 -7.28
N SER A 53 -26.32 24.46 -8.32
CA SER A 53 -26.60 23.72 -9.54
C SER A 53 -25.42 23.90 -10.49
N PHE A 54 -24.89 22.80 -11.00
CA PHE A 54 -23.95 22.84 -12.12
C PHE A 54 -24.76 22.73 -13.41
N LYS A 55 -24.41 23.53 -14.41
CA LYS A 55 -24.94 23.36 -15.77
C LYS A 55 -24.07 22.32 -16.46
N LEU A 56 -24.68 21.21 -16.85
CA LEU A 56 -24.04 20.24 -17.74
C LEU A 56 -24.07 20.79 -19.16
N ALA A 57 -23.07 20.39 -19.96
CA ALA A 57 -23.13 20.59 -21.39
C ALA A 57 -24.28 19.76 -21.99
N PRO A 58 -24.94 20.20 -23.08
CA PRO A 58 -26.10 19.50 -23.66
C PRO A 58 -25.81 18.06 -24.08
N ASP A 59 -24.54 17.78 -24.41
CA ASP A 59 -23.99 16.54 -24.92
C ASP A 59 -23.40 15.63 -23.82
N PHE A 60 -23.54 15.97 -22.54
CA PHE A 60 -22.94 15.18 -21.45
C PHE A 60 -23.35 13.70 -21.44
N ASN A 61 -24.55 13.39 -21.92
CA ASN A 61 -25.08 12.03 -21.99
C ASN A 61 -24.85 11.38 -23.36
N GLU A 62 -24.19 12.05 -24.31
CA GLU A 62 -23.89 11.46 -25.60
C GLU A 62 -22.80 10.38 -25.43
N PRO A 63 -22.96 9.22 -26.07
CA PRO A 63 -21.97 8.16 -26.00
C PRO A 63 -20.66 8.65 -26.61
N LEU A 64 -19.57 8.51 -25.88
CA LEU A 64 -18.24 8.78 -26.41
C LEU A 64 -17.99 7.84 -27.59
N ASP A 65 -17.70 8.41 -28.76
CA ASP A 65 -17.48 7.66 -30.00
C ASP A 65 -16.42 6.56 -29.83
N GLU A 66 -15.39 6.83 -29.03
CA GLU A 66 -14.27 5.93 -28.72
C GLU A 66 -14.64 4.77 -27.78
N LEU A 67 -15.77 4.85 -27.07
CA LEU A 67 -16.25 3.83 -26.13
C LEU A 67 -17.48 3.08 -26.64
N LYS A 68 -17.92 3.33 -27.87
CA LYS A 68 -19.05 2.62 -28.51
C LYS A 68 -18.83 1.11 -28.58
N ASP A 69 -17.58 0.68 -28.72
CA ASP A 69 -17.22 -0.75 -28.78
C ASP A 69 -17.26 -1.44 -27.41
N TYR A 70 -17.40 -0.69 -26.31
CA TYR A 70 -17.33 -1.16 -24.93
C TYR A 70 -18.62 -0.98 -24.10
N MET A 71 -19.66 -0.35 -24.68
CA MET A 71 -20.98 -0.09 -24.07
C MET A 71 -22.06 -0.95 -24.72
#